data_AF-A0A7Y2CN36-F1
#
_entry.id   AF-A0A7Y2CN36-F1
#
_cell.length_a   1.000
_cell.length_b   1.000
_cell.length_c   1.000
_cell.angle_alpha   90.00
_cell.angle_beta   90.00
_cell.angle_gamma   90.00
#
_symmetry.space_group_name_H-M   'P 1'
#
loop_
_entity.id
_entity.type
_entity.pdbx_description
1 polymer ?
#
loop_
_entity_poly.entity_id
_entity_poly.type
_entity_poly.pdbx_seq_one_letter_code
_entity_poly.pdbx_strand_id
1 'polypeptide(L)'
;MSGLLDLVTQQLGSGALQQLSGALGGDQDKTQKAVGAALPVLLGALAKNASSPDGAASLANALERDHDGSILDNLGGLLGAAGGLGGLLGGGDKSSSGGLGSLIGAAGSLLGGGSSAPAKSLDGAGILGHLLGSKQSAVEQGVGKASGLDSAQAGKLLATLAPIVMGALGKVKKEKGLDASGLAGMLDSERQTVEQKLPQTGAGGLLGMLDSDDDGSIVDDLAKLGAGALGSLFGK
;
A
#
# COMPACT_ATOMS: atom_id res chain seq x y z
N MET A 1 -7.23 2.51 19.98
CA MET A 1 -7.72 3.15 18.75
C MET A 1 -7.01 2.48 17.60
N SER A 2 -7.74 1.74 16.76
CA SER A 2 -7.17 1.16 15.54
C SER A 2 -6.91 2.29 14.57
N GLY A 3 -5.64 2.49 14.19
CA GLY A 3 -5.28 3.45 13.16
C GLY A 3 -5.73 2.97 11.77
N LEU A 4 -5.75 3.85 10.78
CA LEU A 4 -5.94 3.51 9.38
C LEU A 4 -4.94 2.44 8.93
N LEU A 5 -3.70 2.51 9.43
CA LEU A 5 -2.67 1.52 9.15
C LEU A 5 -3.08 0.12 9.65
N ASP A 6 -3.67 0.04 10.84
CA ASP A 6 -4.17 -1.21 11.41
C ASP A 6 -5.32 -1.76 10.55
N LEU A 7 -6.28 -0.92 10.19
CA LEU A 7 -7.41 -1.29 9.32
C LEU A 7 -6.95 -1.79 7.94
N VAL A 8 -5.99 -1.10 7.31
CA VAL A 8 -5.44 -1.49 6.00
C VAL A 8 -4.68 -2.81 6.11
N THR A 9 -3.85 -2.99 7.14
CA THR A 9 -3.12 -4.26 7.34
C THR A 9 -4.05 -5.43 7.66
N GLN A 10 -5.11 -5.18 8.41
CA GLN A 10 -6.14 -6.16 8.75
C GLN A 10 -6.97 -6.55 7.52
N GLN A 11 -7.23 -5.59 6.62
CA GLN A 11 -7.90 -5.83 5.35
C GLN A 11 -7.01 -6.56 4.32
N LEU A 12 -5.69 -6.32 4.34
CA LEU A 12 -4.73 -7.00 3.47
C LEU A 12 -4.62 -8.49 3.80
N GLY A 13 -4.74 -8.89 5.06
CA GLY A 13 -4.80 -10.30 5.48
C GLY A 13 -3.66 -11.19 4.94
N SER A 14 -3.71 -12.49 5.23
CA SER A 14 -2.74 -13.43 4.66
C SER A 14 -2.97 -13.68 3.17
N GLY A 15 -4.23 -13.71 2.73
CA GLY A 15 -4.61 -14.00 1.34
C GLY A 15 -4.15 -12.95 0.32
N ALA A 16 -4.38 -11.65 0.59
CA ALA A 16 -3.97 -10.61 -0.36
C ALA A 16 -2.46 -10.41 -0.34
N LEU A 17 -1.80 -10.58 0.81
CA LEU A 17 -0.32 -10.62 0.87
C LEU A 17 0.27 -11.74 0.01
N GLN A 18 -0.39 -12.90 -0.05
CA GLN A 18 0.07 -14.03 -0.85
C GLN A 18 -0.17 -13.82 -2.36
N GLN A 19 -1.23 -13.11 -2.73
CA GLN A 19 -1.45 -12.67 -4.11
C GLN A 19 -0.46 -11.58 -4.54
N LEU A 20 -0.20 -10.61 -3.66
CA LEU A 20 0.81 -9.57 -3.87
C LEU A 20 2.21 -10.17 -4.01
N SER A 21 2.58 -11.12 -3.14
CA SER A 21 3.88 -11.78 -3.24
C SER A 21 3.99 -12.55 -4.56
N GLY A 22 2.96 -13.28 -4.98
CA GLY A 22 2.91 -13.94 -6.29
C GLY A 22 3.08 -12.97 -7.46
N ALA A 23 2.46 -11.79 -7.40
CA ALA A 23 2.57 -10.76 -8.44
C ALA A 23 3.95 -10.06 -8.48
N LEU A 24 4.69 -10.09 -7.36
CA LEU A 24 6.00 -9.45 -7.19
C LEU A 24 7.18 -10.42 -7.35
N GLY A 25 6.95 -11.74 -7.42
CA GLY A 25 8.00 -12.73 -7.64
C GLY A 25 8.24 -13.72 -6.49
N GLY A 26 7.29 -13.85 -5.56
CA GLY A 26 7.16 -14.99 -4.65
C GLY A 26 7.71 -14.80 -3.23
N ASP A 27 8.28 -13.64 -2.89
CA ASP A 27 8.85 -13.42 -1.56
C ASP A 27 7.86 -12.72 -0.63
N GLN A 28 7.22 -13.50 0.24
CA GLN A 28 6.18 -13.01 1.16
C GLN A 28 6.76 -12.12 2.25
N ASP A 29 7.96 -12.43 2.78
CA ASP A 29 8.64 -11.62 3.79
C ASP A 29 9.02 -10.24 3.25
N LYS A 30 9.62 -10.18 2.05
CA LYS A 30 9.92 -8.91 1.39
C LYS A 30 8.65 -8.13 1.10
N THR A 31 7.59 -8.80 0.63
CA THR A 31 6.30 -8.16 0.36
C THR A 31 5.71 -7.54 1.63
N GLN A 32 5.70 -8.27 2.74
CA GLN A 32 5.19 -7.76 4.01
C GLN A 32 6.01 -6.57 4.53
N LYS A 33 7.34 -6.64 4.46
CA LYS A 33 8.22 -5.50 4.81
C LYS A 33 7.98 -4.30 3.90
N ALA A 34 7.78 -4.54 2.61
CA ALA A 34 7.52 -3.49 1.64
C ALA A 34 6.19 -2.80 1.88
N VAL A 35 5.13 -3.56 2.17
CA VAL A 35 3.83 -3.01 2.57
C VAL A 35 3.98 -2.17 3.84
N GLY A 36 4.69 -2.68 4.85
CA GLY A 36 4.96 -1.94 6.09
C GLY A 36 5.75 -0.65 5.89
N ALA A 37 6.65 -0.60 4.90
CA ALA A 37 7.41 0.60 4.55
C ALA A 37 6.64 1.56 3.64
N ALA A 38 5.82 1.03 2.72
CA ALA A 38 5.08 1.80 1.73
C ALA A 38 3.87 2.51 2.32
N LEU A 39 3.14 1.86 3.24
CA LEU A 39 1.92 2.42 3.82
C LEU A 39 2.13 3.78 4.53
N PRO A 40 3.13 3.93 5.42
CA PRO A 40 3.43 5.23 6.04
C PRO A 40 3.76 6.32 5.02
N VAL A 41 4.49 5.96 3.96
CA VAL A 41 4.92 6.91 2.93
C VAL A 41 3.75 7.35 2.06
N LEU A 42 2.90 6.40 1.64
CA LEU A 42 1.67 6.71 0.90
C LEU A 42 0.73 7.59 1.72
N LEU A 43 0.56 7.28 3.02
CA LEU A 43 -0.28 8.07 3.91
C LEU A 43 0.29 9.47 4.14
N GLY A 44 1.61 9.59 4.32
CA GLY A 44 2.30 10.88 4.44
C GLY A 44 2.19 11.72 3.17
N ALA A 45 2.31 11.11 1.99
CA ALA A 45 2.14 11.80 0.71
C ALA A 45 0.69 12.29 0.52
N LEU A 46 -0.29 11.46 0.85
CA LEU A 46 -1.71 11.84 0.80
C LEU A 46 -2.04 12.94 1.81
N ALA A 47 -1.51 12.87 3.03
CA ALA A 47 -1.65 13.90 4.05
C ALA A 47 -1.02 15.23 3.59
N LYS A 48 0.17 15.18 2.98
CA LYS A 48 0.84 16.37 2.44
C LYS A 48 0.03 16.99 1.30
N ASN A 49 -0.57 16.20 0.41
CA ASN A 49 -1.45 16.71 -0.64
C ASN A 49 -2.74 17.32 -0.06
N ALA A 50 -3.37 16.62 0.89
CA ALA A 50 -4.57 17.07 1.60
C ALA A 50 -4.34 18.26 2.56
N SER A 51 -3.09 18.64 2.83
CA SER A 51 -2.77 19.81 3.66
C SER A 51 -3.16 21.13 2.99
N SER A 52 -3.31 21.13 1.66
CA SER A 52 -3.81 22.28 0.91
C SER A 52 -5.33 22.20 0.69
N PRO A 53 -6.07 23.33 0.68
CA PRO A 53 -7.51 23.33 0.41
C PRO A 53 -7.87 22.67 -0.93
N ASP A 54 -7.10 22.96 -1.99
CA ASP A 54 -7.31 22.40 -3.33
C ASP A 54 -7.00 20.90 -3.41
N GLY A 55 -5.94 20.45 -2.72
CA GLY A 55 -5.56 19.04 -2.65
C GLY A 55 -6.54 18.22 -1.82
N ALA A 56 -7.04 18.77 -0.70
CA ALA A 56 -8.10 18.14 0.09
C ALA A 56 -9.40 17.99 -0.71
N ALA A 57 -9.79 19.03 -1.46
CA ALA A 57 -10.96 18.98 -2.32
C ALA A 57 -10.79 17.95 -3.45
N SER A 58 -9.62 17.92 -4.09
CA SER A 58 -9.30 16.96 -5.17
C SER A 58 -9.30 15.52 -4.65
N LEU A 59 -8.72 15.27 -3.47
CA LEU A 59 -8.76 13.96 -2.81
C LEU A 59 -10.19 13.57 -2.45
N ALA A 60 -10.95 14.47 -1.84
CA ALA A 60 -12.34 14.21 -1.46
C ALA A 60 -13.21 13.86 -2.68
N ASN A 61 -13.02 14.56 -3.81
CA ASN A 61 -13.71 14.27 -5.08
C ASN A 61 -13.28 12.92 -5.69
N ALA A 62 -11.99 12.60 -5.68
CA ALA A 62 -11.48 11.31 -6.16
C ALA A 62 -12.03 10.14 -5.34
N LEU A 63 -12.12 10.30 -4.02
CA LEU A 63 -12.71 9.31 -3.12
C LEU A 63 -14.21 9.13 -3.35
N GLU A 64 -14.93 10.20 -3.72
CA GLU A 64 -16.36 10.14 -4.06
C GLU A 64 -16.64 9.47 -5.41
N ARG A 65 -15.76 9.68 -6.41
CA ARG A 65 -15.98 9.20 -7.78
C ARG A 65 -15.49 7.78 -8.01
N ASP A 66 -14.30 7.45 -7.52
CA ASP A 66 -13.56 6.28 -7.98
C ASP A 66 -13.18 5.31 -6.85
N HIS A 67 -13.33 5.72 -5.57
CA HIS A 67 -12.79 4.99 -4.43
C HIS A 67 -13.69 5.04 -3.18
N ASP A 68 -14.99 4.82 -3.33
CA ASP A 68 -15.97 4.86 -2.21
C ASP A 68 -15.92 3.66 -1.25
N GLY A 69 -14.91 2.79 -1.41
CA GLY A 69 -14.75 1.56 -0.64
C GLY A 69 -15.47 0.35 -1.23
N SER A 70 -16.34 0.52 -2.24
CA SER A 70 -17.03 -0.62 -2.89
C SER A 70 -16.06 -1.60 -3.55
N ILE A 71 -14.90 -1.13 -4.02
CA ILE A 71 -13.83 -2.00 -4.51
C ILE A 71 -13.32 -2.95 -3.42
N LEU A 72 -13.27 -2.50 -2.16
CA LEU A 72 -12.88 -3.34 -1.02
C LEU A 72 -13.98 -4.33 -0.66
N ASP A 73 -15.26 -3.96 -0.80
CA ASP A 73 -16.40 -4.86 -0.59
C ASP A 73 -16.48 -5.92 -1.70
N ASN A 74 -16.25 -5.54 -2.95
CA ASN A 74 -16.17 -6.46 -4.08
C ASN A 74 -14.94 -7.37 -3.99
N LEU A 75 -13.79 -6.84 -3.56
CA LEU A 75 -12.59 -7.62 -3.33
C LEU A 75 -12.76 -8.53 -2.11
N GLY A 76 -13.41 -8.07 -1.04
CA GLY A 76 -13.75 -8.88 0.14
C GLY A 76 -14.79 -9.96 -0.16
N GLY A 77 -15.76 -9.68 -1.01
CA GLY A 77 -16.74 -10.66 -1.50
C GLY A 77 -16.10 -11.69 -2.43
N LEU A 78 -15.23 -11.26 -3.34
CA LEU A 78 -14.48 -12.14 -4.24
C LEU A 78 -13.41 -12.95 -3.51
N LEU A 79 -12.66 -12.34 -2.59
CA LEU A 79 -11.62 -12.98 -1.79
C LEU A 79 -12.22 -13.79 -0.65
N GLY A 80 -13.39 -13.43 -0.14
CA GLY A 80 -14.17 -14.26 0.77
C GLY A 80 -14.73 -15.49 0.05
N ALA A 81 -15.21 -15.33 -1.19
CA ALA A 81 -15.65 -16.45 -2.03
C ALA A 81 -14.48 -17.32 -2.52
N ALA A 82 -13.34 -16.72 -2.88
CA ALA A 82 -12.15 -17.43 -3.36
C ALA A 82 -11.32 -18.03 -2.21
N GLY A 83 -11.24 -17.35 -1.07
CA GLY A 83 -10.62 -17.83 0.17
C GLY A 83 -11.45 -18.90 0.87
N GLY A 84 -12.78 -18.86 0.72
CA GLY A 84 -13.69 -19.95 1.12
C GLY A 84 -13.56 -21.21 0.25
N LEU A 85 -13.03 -21.08 -0.97
CA LEU A 85 -12.77 -22.23 -1.86
C LEU A 85 -11.49 -23.01 -1.50
N GLY A 86 -10.57 -22.39 -0.75
CA GLY A 86 -9.36 -23.06 -0.24
C GLY A 86 -9.63 -24.08 0.87
N GLY A 87 -10.78 -23.96 1.56
CA GLY A 87 -11.23 -24.92 2.58
C GLY A 87 -11.98 -26.14 2.03
N LEU A 88 -12.39 -26.13 0.75
CA LEU A 88 -13.16 -27.23 0.15
C LEU A 88 -12.29 -28.28 -0.57
N LEU A 89 -10.98 -28.04 -0.69
CA LEU A 89 -10.05 -28.97 -1.36
C LEU A 89 -9.03 -29.61 -0.38
N GLY A 90 -9.16 -29.36 0.92
CA GLY A 90 -8.24 -29.80 1.96
C GLY A 90 -8.92 -30.50 3.14
N GLY A 91 -9.73 -31.52 2.89
CA GLY A 91 -10.38 -32.32 3.95
C GLY A 91 -11.11 -33.50 3.35
N GLY A 92 -10.62 -34.71 3.63
CA GLY A 92 -10.92 -35.91 2.85
C GLY A 92 -12.37 -36.38 2.88
N ASP A 93 -12.85 -36.78 1.70
CA ASP A 93 -13.97 -37.70 1.57
C ASP A 93 -13.55 -38.85 0.64
N LYS A 94 -13.23 -40.01 1.24
CA LYS A 94 -13.16 -41.28 0.53
C LYS A 94 -14.56 -41.88 0.59
N SER A 95 -15.43 -41.59 -0.37
CA SER A 95 -16.44 -42.51 -0.92
C SER A 95 -17.45 -41.74 -1.78
N SER A 96 -17.29 -41.79 -3.09
CA SER A 96 -18.43 -42.06 -3.98
C SER A 96 -17.94 -42.32 -5.39
N SER A 97 -17.95 -43.59 -5.76
CA SER A 97 -17.87 -44.08 -7.12
C SER A 97 -19.07 -43.60 -7.95
N GLY A 98 -18.84 -42.85 -9.02
CA GLY A 98 -19.85 -42.62 -10.05
C GLY A 98 -19.54 -41.43 -10.96
N GLY A 99 -19.15 -41.71 -12.21
CA GLY A 99 -19.25 -40.73 -13.31
C GLY A 99 -18.01 -40.56 -14.19
N LEU A 100 -17.71 -41.55 -15.04
CA LEU A 100 -16.73 -41.48 -16.13
C LEU A 100 -17.23 -40.60 -17.31
N GLY A 101 -17.65 -39.34 -17.04
CA GLY A 101 -18.41 -38.53 -18.00
C GLY A 101 -17.93 -37.10 -18.29
N SER A 102 -16.98 -36.52 -17.54
CA SER A 102 -16.69 -35.07 -17.66
C SER A 102 -15.32 -34.71 -18.29
N LEU A 103 -14.52 -35.69 -18.68
CA LEU A 103 -13.12 -35.47 -19.12
C LEU A 103 -12.97 -35.10 -20.61
N ILE A 104 -14.04 -35.07 -21.39
CA ILE A 104 -14.02 -34.71 -22.82
C ILE A 104 -14.43 -33.25 -23.08
N GLY A 105 -15.02 -32.55 -22.10
CA GLY A 105 -15.45 -31.15 -22.25
C GLY A 105 -14.40 -30.09 -21.89
N ALA A 106 -13.40 -30.41 -21.07
CA ALA A 106 -12.48 -29.41 -20.52
C ALA A 106 -11.22 -29.15 -21.39
N ALA A 107 -10.95 -29.98 -22.39
CA ALA A 107 -9.81 -29.81 -23.30
C ALA A 107 -10.14 -29.02 -24.58
N GLY A 108 -11.42 -28.73 -24.84
CA GLY A 108 -11.89 -28.06 -26.05
C GLY A 108 -11.92 -26.52 -26.01
N SER A 109 -11.76 -25.90 -24.83
CA SER A 109 -11.72 -24.43 -24.71
C SER A 109 -10.30 -23.83 -24.80
N LEU A 110 -9.34 -24.64 -25.25
CA LEU A 110 -7.93 -24.28 -25.37
C LEU A 110 -7.57 -23.71 -26.76
N LEU A 111 -8.53 -23.51 -27.67
CA LEU A 111 -8.24 -23.12 -29.06
C LEU A 111 -9.26 -22.15 -29.70
N GLY A 112 -9.97 -21.36 -28.90
CA GLY A 112 -10.92 -20.36 -29.41
C GLY A 112 -10.34 -18.95 -29.40
N GLY A 113 -9.79 -18.50 -30.52
CA GLY A 113 -9.27 -17.14 -30.70
C GLY A 113 -10.34 -16.05 -30.56
N GLY A 114 -9.92 -14.90 -30.02
CA GLY A 114 -10.76 -13.72 -29.93
C GLY A 114 -10.17 -12.64 -29.04
N SER A 115 -9.38 -11.76 -29.64
CA SER A 115 -9.09 -10.41 -29.15
C SER A 115 -8.47 -10.32 -27.75
N SER A 116 -7.14 -10.41 -27.70
CA SER A 116 -6.33 -9.64 -26.74
C SER A 116 -6.61 -8.15 -26.94
N ALA A 117 -7.70 -7.66 -26.34
CA ALA A 117 -7.73 -6.27 -25.91
C ALA A 117 -6.51 -6.08 -25.00
N PRO A 118 -5.75 -4.98 -25.13
CA PRO A 118 -4.78 -4.66 -24.12
C PRO A 118 -5.59 -4.57 -22.83
N ALA A 119 -5.33 -5.46 -21.87
CA ALA A 119 -5.61 -5.14 -20.48
C ALA A 119 -4.95 -3.78 -20.32
N LYS A 120 -5.75 -2.72 -20.20
CA LYS A 120 -5.28 -1.39 -19.86
C LYS A 120 -4.63 -1.60 -18.52
N SER A 121 -3.34 -1.89 -18.59
CA SER A 121 -2.45 -2.00 -17.46
C SER A 121 -2.76 -0.70 -16.75
N LEU A 122 -3.40 -0.78 -15.58
CA LEU A 122 -3.64 0.39 -14.78
C LEU A 122 -2.30 1.10 -14.79
N ASP A 123 -2.24 2.30 -15.36
CA ASP A 123 -1.06 3.16 -15.39
C ASP A 123 -0.81 3.58 -13.94
N GLY A 124 -0.48 2.62 -13.10
CA GLY A 124 -0.22 2.80 -11.70
C GLY A 124 1.00 3.68 -11.53
N ALA A 125 1.93 3.64 -12.48
CA ALA A 125 3.01 4.61 -12.59
C ALA A 125 2.49 6.04 -12.84
N GLY A 126 1.45 6.24 -13.66
CA GLY A 126 0.85 7.54 -13.90
C GLY A 126 0.07 8.08 -12.69
N ILE A 127 -0.62 7.19 -11.97
CA ILE A 127 -1.33 7.53 -10.72
C ILE A 127 -0.32 7.87 -9.63
N LEU A 128 0.74 7.09 -9.47
CA LEU A 128 1.83 7.37 -8.54
C LEU A 128 2.54 8.68 -8.90
N GLY A 129 2.75 8.97 -10.18
CA GLY A 129 3.38 10.21 -10.62
C GLY A 129 2.55 11.44 -10.27
N HIS A 130 1.22 11.36 -10.30
CA HIS A 130 0.37 12.46 -9.88
C HIS A 130 0.26 12.59 -8.35
N LEU A 131 0.32 11.46 -7.62
CA LEU A 131 0.19 11.44 -6.17
C LEU A 131 1.50 11.77 -5.43
N LEU A 132 2.62 11.26 -5.92
CA LEU A 132 3.95 11.43 -5.32
C LEU A 132 4.77 12.50 -6.04
N GLY A 133 4.38 12.91 -7.24
CA GLY A 133 5.10 13.93 -8.01
C GLY A 133 6.54 13.53 -8.28
N SER A 134 7.47 14.45 -8.05
CA SER A 134 8.92 14.23 -8.14
C SER A 134 9.46 13.21 -7.14
N LYS A 135 8.69 12.84 -6.12
CA LYS A 135 9.13 12.01 -5.00
C LYS A 135 8.92 10.52 -5.26
N GLN A 136 8.26 10.15 -6.36
CA GLN A 136 8.03 8.76 -6.72
C GLN A 136 9.32 7.92 -6.70
N SER A 137 10.39 8.42 -7.33
CA SER A 137 11.67 7.69 -7.38
C SER A 137 12.30 7.52 -5.99
N ALA A 138 12.22 8.54 -5.13
CA ALA A 138 12.71 8.46 -3.75
C ALA A 138 11.91 7.44 -2.92
N VAL A 139 10.60 7.38 -3.11
CA VAL A 139 9.73 6.42 -2.43
C VAL A 139 9.99 4.99 -2.93
N GLU A 140 10.10 4.77 -4.24
CA GLU A 140 10.45 3.46 -4.81
C GLU A 140 11.79 2.95 -4.29
N GLN A 141 12.81 3.83 -4.26
CA GLN A 141 14.12 3.48 -3.70
C GLN A 141 14.06 3.23 -2.20
N GLY A 142 13.30 4.01 -1.44
CA GLY A 142 13.13 3.84 0.00
C GLY A 142 12.45 2.52 0.35
N VAL A 143 11.35 2.21 -0.34
CA VAL A 143 10.63 0.94 -0.19
C VAL A 143 11.51 -0.22 -0.61
N GLY A 144 12.23 -0.11 -1.75
CA GLY A 144 13.17 -1.14 -2.20
C GLY A 144 14.27 -1.42 -1.17
N LYS A 145 14.91 -0.37 -0.63
CA LYS A 145 15.94 -0.48 0.42
C LYS A 145 15.41 -1.10 1.72
N ALA A 146 14.21 -0.70 2.15
CA ALA A 146 13.61 -1.19 3.40
C ALA A 146 13.13 -2.65 3.30
N SER A 147 12.70 -3.08 2.12
CA SER A 147 12.11 -4.39 1.91
C SER A 147 13.03 -5.41 1.25
N GLY A 148 14.09 -4.98 0.59
CA GLY A 148 14.92 -5.82 -0.27
C GLY A 148 14.29 -6.16 -1.63
N LEU A 149 13.26 -5.40 -2.03
CA LEU A 149 12.69 -5.41 -3.39
C LEU A 149 13.53 -4.53 -4.32
N ASP A 150 13.56 -4.87 -5.60
CA ASP A 150 14.09 -3.96 -6.62
C ASP A 150 13.12 -2.79 -6.91
N SER A 151 13.60 -1.75 -7.59
CA SER A 151 12.79 -0.55 -7.87
C SER A 151 11.55 -0.83 -8.72
N ALA A 152 11.60 -1.79 -9.65
CA ALA A 152 10.44 -2.15 -10.47
C ALA A 152 9.39 -2.92 -9.63
N GLN A 153 9.84 -3.82 -8.75
CA GLN A 153 8.96 -4.49 -7.78
C GLN A 153 8.33 -3.48 -6.81
N ALA A 154 9.12 -2.55 -6.28
CA ALA A 154 8.63 -1.51 -5.38
C ALA A 154 7.60 -0.60 -6.07
N GLY A 155 7.85 -0.18 -7.31
CA GLY A 155 6.90 0.59 -8.11
C GLY A 155 5.59 -0.16 -8.37
N LYS A 156 5.68 -1.45 -8.72
CA LYS A 156 4.50 -2.30 -8.95
C LYS A 156 3.69 -2.52 -7.67
N LEU A 157 4.38 -2.67 -6.53
CA LEU A 157 3.73 -2.75 -5.23
C LEU A 157 3.00 -1.45 -4.91
N LEU A 158 3.68 -0.30 -5.02
CA LEU A 158 3.10 1.02 -4.74
C LEU A 158 1.87 1.27 -5.62
N ALA A 159 1.95 0.90 -6.90
CA ALA A 159 0.85 1.02 -7.87
C ALA A 159 -0.36 0.18 -7.47
N THR A 160 -0.14 -0.97 -6.84
CA THR A 160 -1.20 -1.87 -6.35
C THR A 160 -1.74 -1.41 -5.00
N LEU A 161 -0.88 -0.87 -4.13
CA LEU A 161 -1.27 -0.39 -2.80
C LEU A 161 -2.01 0.94 -2.83
N ALA A 162 -1.68 1.85 -3.76
CA ALA A 162 -2.29 3.18 -3.81
C ALA A 162 -3.84 3.13 -3.90
N PRO A 163 -4.47 2.32 -4.78
CA PRO A 163 -5.93 2.18 -4.81
C PRO A 163 -6.52 1.57 -3.52
N ILE A 164 -5.79 0.68 -2.84
CA ILE A 164 -6.25 0.04 -1.60
C ILE A 164 -6.27 1.07 -0.47
N VAL A 165 -5.22 1.88 -0.36
CA VAL A 165 -5.14 2.97 0.62
C VAL A 165 -6.22 4.03 0.34
N MET A 166 -6.42 4.41 -0.92
CA MET A 166 -7.52 5.30 -1.34
C MET A 166 -8.88 4.72 -0.98
N GLY A 167 -9.15 3.45 -1.30
CA GLY A 167 -10.43 2.79 -0.97
C GLY A 167 -10.67 2.70 0.53
N ALA A 168 -9.64 2.42 1.33
CA ALA A 168 -9.73 2.44 2.79
C ALA A 168 -10.05 3.85 3.33
N LEU A 169 -9.41 4.89 2.79
CA LEU A 169 -9.70 6.28 3.13
C LEU A 169 -11.11 6.69 2.73
N GLY A 170 -11.58 6.31 1.55
CA GLY A 170 -12.95 6.56 1.09
C GLY A 170 -13.99 5.87 1.97
N LYS A 171 -13.71 4.65 2.41
CA LYS A 171 -14.53 3.94 3.40
C LYS A 171 -14.60 4.70 4.73
N VAL A 172 -13.46 5.12 5.29
CA VAL A 172 -13.42 5.91 6.53
C VAL A 172 -14.15 7.25 6.37
N LYS A 173 -13.98 7.93 5.23
CA LYS A 173 -14.70 9.17 4.90
C LYS A 173 -16.21 8.94 4.91
N LYS A 174 -16.69 7.87 4.26
CA LYS A 174 -18.11 7.49 4.17
C LYS A 174 -18.68 7.08 5.52
N GLU A 175 -17.95 6.27 6.29
CA GLU A 175 -18.37 5.79 7.62
C GLU A 175 -18.44 6.92 8.65
N LYS A 176 -17.50 7.87 8.60
CA LYS A 176 -17.44 9.01 9.53
C LYS A 176 -18.14 10.28 9.02
N GLY A 177 -18.67 10.26 7.79
CA GLY A 177 -19.29 11.42 7.15
C GLY A 177 -18.32 12.61 7.02
N LEU A 178 -17.03 12.36 6.75
CA LEU A 178 -16.02 13.40 6.67
C LEU A 178 -16.13 14.18 5.35
N ASP A 179 -16.07 15.50 5.45
CA ASP A 179 -15.83 16.40 4.33
C ASP A 179 -14.32 16.49 4.01
N ALA A 180 -13.96 17.27 3.00
CA ALA A 180 -12.56 17.47 2.62
C ALA A 180 -11.69 17.98 3.79
N SER A 181 -12.24 18.87 4.62
CA SER A 181 -11.54 19.46 5.77
C SER A 181 -11.36 18.44 6.90
N GLY A 182 -12.42 17.70 7.25
CA GLY A 182 -12.37 16.66 8.26
C GLY A 182 -11.43 15.52 7.88
N LEU A 183 -11.38 15.15 6.61
CA LEU A 183 -10.45 14.17 6.08
C LEU A 183 -9.00 14.68 6.19
N ALA A 184 -8.72 15.90 5.73
CA ALA A 184 -7.39 16.52 5.83
C ALA A 184 -6.89 16.57 7.29
N GLY A 185 -7.73 16.99 8.24
CA GLY A 185 -7.37 17.01 9.66
C GLY A 185 -7.10 15.62 10.25
N MET A 186 -7.83 14.60 9.81
CA MET A 186 -7.58 13.22 10.22
C MET A 186 -6.25 12.69 9.65
N LEU A 187 -5.99 12.90 8.35
CA LEU A 187 -4.72 12.48 7.75
C LEU A 187 -3.53 13.21 8.38
N ASP A 188 -3.67 14.48 8.73
CA ASP A 188 -2.61 15.24 9.41
C ASP A 188 -2.33 14.68 10.81
N SER A 189 -3.37 14.40 11.59
CA SER A 189 -3.25 13.77 12.92
C SER A 189 -2.58 12.39 12.83
N GLU A 190 -2.90 11.62 11.78
CA GLU A 190 -2.30 10.31 11.57
C GLU A 190 -0.86 10.42 11.08
N ARG A 191 -0.55 11.36 10.20
CA ARG A 191 0.83 11.68 9.79
C ARG A 191 1.69 12.02 11.00
N GLN A 192 1.20 12.87 11.89
CA GLN A 192 1.89 13.21 13.15
C GLN A 192 2.09 11.98 14.05
N THR A 193 1.11 11.08 14.12
CA THR A 193 1.21 9.83 14.90
C THR A 193 2.23 8.86 14.29
N VAL A 194 2.26 8.77 12.96
CA VAL A 194 3.23 7.99 12.19
C VAL A 194 4.62 8.58 12.42
N GLU A 195 4.80 9.88 12.28
CA GLU A 195 6.06 10.59 12.49
C GLU A 195 6.61 10.44 13.93
N GLN A 196 5.74 10.45 14.95
CA GLN A 196 6.11 10.19 16.35
C GLN A 196 6.48 8.73 16.64
N LYS A 197 5.97 7.77 15.86
CA LYS A 197 6.26 6.33 16.02
C LYS A 197 7.40 5.83 15.13
N LEU A 198 7.73 6.54 14.05
CA LEU A 198 8.83 6.23 13.14
C LEU A 198 10.23 6.81 13.47
N PRO A 199 10.53 7.50 14.59
CA PRO A 199 11.90 7.93 14.87
C PRO A 199 12.85 6.78 15.23
N GLN A 200 12.37 5.54 15.42
CA GLN A 200 13.21 4.38 15.76
C GLN A 200 13.48 3.41 14.60
N THR A 201 12.68 3.46 13.54
CA THR A 201 12.90 2.68 12.31
C THR A 201 13.50 3.64 11.30
N GLY A 202 14.71 3.38 10.78
CA GLY A 202 15.49 4.27 9.90
C GLY A 202 14.79 4.81 8.63
N ALA A 203 13.51 4.52 8.42
CA ALA A 203 12.59 5.21 7.52
C ALA A 203 12.24 6.65 7.95
N GLY A 204 12.36 7.01 9.24
CA GLY A 204 12.20 8.39 9.72
C GLY A 204 13.21 9.36 9.08
N GLY A 205 14.44 8.90 8.84
CA GLY A 205 15.44 9.66 8.09
C GLY A 205 15.13 9.81 6.60
N LEU A 206 14.38 8.86 6.01
CA LEU A 206 13.89 8.99 4.63
C LEU A 206 12.64 9.87 4.53
N LEU A 207 11.77 9.89 5.55
CA LEU A 207 10.62 10.80 5.62
C LEU A 207 11.05 12.25 5.87
N GLY A 208 12.06 12.48 6.72
CA GLY A 208 12.71 13.78 6.87
C GLY A 208 13.43 14.23 5.59
N MET A 209 14.00 13.29 4.82
CA MET A 209 14.51 13.58 3.47
C MET A 209 13.39 13.83 2.45
N LEU A 210 12.19 13.26 2.65
CA LEU A 210 10.99 13.59 1.87
C LEU A 210 10.49 15.02 2.18
N ASP A 211 10.96 15.60 3.29
CA ASP A 211 10.72 16.98 3.71
C ASP A 211 11.84 17.95 3.28
N SER A 212 12.70 17.54 2.34
CA SER A 212 13.85 18.34 1.82
C SER A 212 13.47 19.63 1.08
N ASP A 213 12.24 20.09 1.21
CA ASP A 213 11.79 21.35 0.63
C ASP A 213 10.90 22.15 1.61
N ASP A 214 11.18 22.05 2.93
CA ASP A 214 11.20 23.22 3.83
C ASP A 214 12.08 23.00 5.11
N ASP A 215 13.39 23.21 4.92
CA ASP A 215 14.52 23.65 5.80
C ASP A 215 14.86 23.08 7.21
N GLY A 216 14.17 22.06 7.74
CA GLY A 216 14.57 21.41 9.01
C GLY A 216 15.92 20.66 8.93
N SER A 217 17.03 21.37 9.15
CA SER A 217 18.42 20.98 8.89
C SER A 217 18.92 19.67 9.53
N ILE A 218 18.89 18.58 8.75
CA ILE A 218 19.64 17.33 8.97
C ILE A 218 21.16 17.51 9.16
N VAL A 219 21.74 18.63 8.70
CA VAL A 219 23.14 18.98 8.94
C VAL A 219 23.40 19.34 10.41
N ASP A 220 22.40 19.88 11.13
CA ASP A 220 22.52 20.25 12.54
C ASP A 220 22.44 19.02 13.46
N ASP A 221 21.58 18.05 13.11
CA ASP A 221 21.43 16.80 13.87
C ASP A 221 22.55 15.79 13.59
N LEU A 222 23.06 15.72 12.34
CA LEU A 222 24.23 14.89 12.04
C LEU A 222 25.52 15.48 12.65
N ALA A 223 25.62 16.81 12.71
CA ALA A 223 26.69 17.48 13.44
C ALA A 223 26.61 17.24 14.95
N LYS A 224 25.40 17.27 15.56
CA LYS A 224 25.21 16.96 16.99
C LYS A 224 25.49 15.50 17.34
N LEU A 225 25.06 14.56 16.50
CA LEU A 225 25.29 13.13 16.74
C LEU A 225 26.76 12.73 16.52
N GLY A 226 27.43 13.35 15.54
CA GLY A 226 28.87 13.21 15.32
C GLY A 226 29.71 13.89 16.41
N ALA A 227 29.28 15.06 16.91
CA ALA A 227 29.98 15.76 17.99
C ALA A 227 29.81 15.07 19.36
N GLY A 228 28.63 14.53 19.67
CA GLY A 228 28.36 13.86 20.95
C GLY A 228 29.07 12.51 21.12
N ALA A 229 29.20 11.74 20.04
CA ALA A 229 29.90 10.45 20.05
C ALA A 229 31.43 10.61 20.12
N LEU A 230 31.98 11.66 19.49
CA LEU A 230 33.42 11.93 19.50
C LEU A 230 33.87 12.62 20.80
N GLY A 231 33.00 13.46 21.40
CA GLY A 231 33.27 14.11 22.69
C GLY A 231 33.32 13.16 23.88
N SER A 232 32.54 12.07 23.86
CA SER A 232 32.53 11.06 24.94
C SER A 232 33.71 10.07 24.88
N LEU A 233 34.51 10.09 23.80
CA LEU A 233 35.72 9.28 23.65
C LEU A 233 37.01 10.05 23.95
N PHE A 234 36.95 11.38 23.97
CA PHE A 234 38.11 12.25 24.24
C PHE A 234 37.97 13.10 25.51
N GLY A 235 36.79 13.13 26.13
CA GLY A 235 36.51 13.85 27.36
C GLY A 235 36.52 12.94 28.59
N LYS A 236 37.71 12.54 29.05
CA LYS A 236 37.92 12.13 30.44
C LYS A 236 39.34 12.46 30.89
#